data_AF-A0A382V3X9-F1
#
_entry.id   AF-A0A382V3X9-F1
#
_cell.length_a   1.000
_cell.length_b   1.000
_cell.length_c   1.000
_cell.angle_alpha   90.00
_cell.angle_beta   90.00
_cell.angle_gamma   90.00
#
_symmetry.space_group_name_H-M   'P 1'
#
loop_
_entity.id
_entity.type
_entity.pdbx_description
1 polymer ?
#
loop_
_entity_poly.entity_id
_entity_poly.type
_entity_poly.pdbx_seq_one_letter_code
_entity_poly.pdbx_strand_id
1 'polypeptide(L)' 'AMLSVSGGSSWTSLHHGGGVGMGLSIHAGVVIIADGTPEMKERINRVLTNDPGLGVARHFDAGYEKAIKVAKDKKLNIPS' A
#
# COMPACT_ATOMS: atom_id res chain seq x y z
N ALA A 1 -3.64 4.18 3.40
CA ALA A 1 -4.36 5.47 3.25
C ALA A 1 -3.40 6.62 2.94
N MET A 2 -2.66 7.16 3.93
CA MET A 2 -1.82 8.36 3.72
C MET A 2 -0.78 8.19 2.60
N LEU A 3 -0.07 7.06 2.56
CA LEU A 3 0.90 6.75 1.50
C LEU A 3 0.26 6.61 0.11
N SER A 4 -0.96 6.09 0.06
CA SER A 4 -1.73 5.95 -1.18
C SER A 4 -2.17 7.32 -1.72
N VAL A 5 -2.59 8.21 -0.83
CA VAL A 5 -2.92 9.61 -1.16
C VAL A 5 -1.69 10.37 -1.67
N SER A 6 -0.57 10.30 -0.94
CA SER A 6 0.67 10.97 -1.36
C SER A 6 1.26 10.39 -2.64
N GLY A 7 1.02 9.10 -2.90
CA GLY A 7 1.38 8.43 -4.16
C GLY A 7 0.53 8.84 -5.37
N GLY A 8 -0.60 9.50 -5.14
CA GLY A 8 -1.50 9.97 -6.20
C GLY A 8 -2.58 8.97 -6.60
N SER A 9 -3.15 8.21 -5.66
CA SER A 9 -4.38 7.43 -5.92
C SER A 9 -5.47 8.30 -6.56
N SER A 10 -6.33 7.74 -7.41
CA SER A 10 -7.51 8.47 -7.93
C SER A 10 -8.52 8.72 -6.81
N TRP A 11 -8.70 7.74 -5.92
CA TRP A 11 -9.33 7.96 -4.62
C TRP A 11 -8.81 6.94 -3.60
N THR A 12 -8.87 7.34 -2.34
CA THR A 12 -8.53 6.52 -1.18
C THR A 12 -9.68 6.60 -0.18
N SER A 13 -10.03 5.47 0.42
CA SER A 13 -11.01 5.38 1.50
C SER A 13 -10.36 4.90 2.80
N LEU A 14 -10.93 5.30 3.93
CA LEU A 14 -10.56 4.81 5.26
C LEU A 14 -11.85 4.50 6.03
N HIS A 15 -12.03 3.25 6.42
CA HIS A 15 -13.24 2.78 7.08
C HIS A 15 -12.92 2.19 8.45
N HIS A 16 -13.91 2.26 9.34
CA HIS A 16 -13.89 1.63 10.66
C HIS A 16 -14.96 0.53 10.73
N GLY A 17 -14.58 -0.63 11.26
CA GLY A 17 -15.49 -1.73 11.59
C GLY A 17 -15.97 -2.60 10.42
N GLY A 18 -15.40 -2.45 9.22
CA GLY A 18 -15.81 -3.31 8.11
C GLY A 18 -15.52 -4.80 8.39
N GLY A 19 -16.47 -5.66 8.04
CA GLY A 19 -16.43 -7.11 8.25
C GLY A 19 -16.75 -7.55 9.68
N VAL A 20 -16.10 -6.96 10.68
CA VAL A 20 -16.11 -7.45 12.07
C VAL A 20 -16.90 -6.59 13.06
N GLY A 21 -17.45 -5.45 12.61
CA GLY A 21 -18.26 -4.56 13.45
C GLY A 21 -17.45 -3.44 14.12
N MET A 22 -18.17 -2.49 14.73
CA MET A 22 -17.59 -1.29 15.32
C MET A 22 -16.57 -1.61 16.41
N GLY A 23 -15.41 -0.95 16.37
CA GLY A 23 -14.37 -1.02 17.39
C GLY A 23 -13.28 -2.07 17.12
N LEU A 24 -13.45 -2.94 16.12
CA LEU A 24 -12.61 -4.12 15.93
C LEU A 24 -11.70 -4.08 14.70
N SER A 25 -11.90 -3.12 13.78
CA SER A 25 -11.04 -2.99 12.60
C SER A 25 -10.94 -1.57 12.07
N ILE A 26 -9.77 -1.22 11.56
CA ILE A 26 -9.54 -0.04 10.73
C ILE A 26 -8.84 -0.54 9.47
N HIS A 27 -9.36 -0.18 8.29
CA HIS A 27 -8.77 -0.55 7.02
C HIS A 27 -8.94 0.55 5.99
N ALA A 28 -8.10 0.51 4.96
CA ALA A 28 -8.08 1.49 3.88
C ALA A 28 -8.25 0.79 2.53
N GLY A 29 -8.97 1.44 1.62
CA GLY A 29 -9.07 1.05 0.22
C GLY A 29 -8.33 2.02 -0.67
N VAL A 30 -7.77 1.52 -1.77
CA VAL A 30 -7.12 2.34 -2.80
C VAL A 30 -7.74 2.05 -4.16
N VAL A 31 -7.94 3.08 -4.97
CA VAL A 31 -8.23 2.93 -6.40
C VAL A 31 -7.41 3.93 -7.20
N ILE A 32 -6.93 3.48 -8.36
CA ILE A 32 -6.22 4.30 -9.33
C ILE A 32 -6.73 4.00 -10.74
N ILE A 33 -7.05 5.05 -11.50
CA ILE A 33 -7.54 4.96 -12.88
C ILE A 33 -6.34 4.89 -13.84
N ALA A 34 -6.41 4.05 -14.87
CA ALA A 34 -5.49 4.07 -16.00
C ALA A 34 -6.20 4.70 -17.21
N ASP A 35 -6.09 6.02 -17.35
CA ASP A 35 -6.74 6.79 -18.44
C ASP A 35 -5.86 6.96 -19.70
N GLY A 36 -4.64 6.43 -19.67
CA GLY A 36 -3.69 6.49 -20.79
C GLY A 36 -2.82 7.74 -20.84
N THR A 37 -2.99 8.69 -19.91
CA THR A 37 -2.16 9.90 -19.86
C THR A 37 -0.72 9.61 -19.38
N PRO A 38 0.28 10.38 -19.83
CA PRO A 38 1.65 10.28 -19.32
C PRO A 38 1.76 10.47 -17.80
N GLU A 39 0.94 11.37 -17.23
CA GLU A 39 0.91 11.65 -15.80
C GLU A 39 0.41 10.44 -15.00
N MET A 40 -0.58 9.71 -15.52
CA MET A 40 -1.09 8.51 -14.86
C MET A 40 -0.07 7.38 -14.82
N LYS A 41 0.83 7.27 -15.80
CA LYS A 41 1.93 6.29 -15.77
C LYS A 41 2.77 6.43 -14.49
N GLU A 42 3.13 7.66 -14.13
CA GLU A 42 3.93 7.94 -12.93
C GLU A 42 3.17 7.63 -11.63
N ARG A 43 1.89 8.02 -11.57
CA ARG A 43 1.03 7.75 -10.41
C ARG A 43 0.80 6.25 -10.21
N ILE A 44 0.52 5.52 -11.29
CA ILE A 44 0.32 4.06 -11.26
C ILE A 44 1.57 3.36 -10.75
N ASN A 45 2.74 3.71 -11.28
CA ASN A 45 4.01 3.13 -10.83
C ASN A 45 4.21 3.34 -9.32
N ARG A 46 3.95 4.55 -8.80
CA ARG A 46 4.07 4.84 -7.36
C ARG A 46 3.05 4.08 -6.53
N VAL A 47 1.76 4.20 -6.86
CA VAL A 47 0.68 3.62 -6.05
C VAL A 47 0.75 2.09 -6.04
N LEU A 48 0.92 1.45 -7.20
CA LEU A 48 0.98 -0.01 -7.30
C LEU A 48 2.30 -0.60 -6.80
N THR A 49 3.34 0.21 -6.58
CA THR A 49 4.54 -0.21 -5.86
C THR A 49 4.34 -0.07 -4.35
N ASN A 50 3.82 1.09 -3.91
CA ASN A 50 3.74 1.45 -2.50
C ASN A 50 2.66 0.66 -1.75
N ASP A 51 1.50 0.42 -2.35
CA ASP A 51 0.37 -0.25 -1.68
C ASP A 51 0.71 -1.70 -1.26
N PRO A 52 1.15 -2.60 -2.17
CA PRO A 52 1.62 -3.92 -1.76
C PRO A 52 2.97 -3.86 -1.01
N GLY A 53 3.83 -2.89 -1.33
CA GLY A 53 5.11 -2.69 -0.65
C GLY A 53 4.95 -2.43 0.85
N LEU A 54 3.93 -1.67 1.25
CA LEU A 54 3.58 -1.44 2.65
C LEU A 54 3.13 -2.73 3.34
N GLY A 55 2.41 -3.62 2.63
CA GLY A 55 2.07 -4.94 3.12
C GLY A 55 3.30 -5.80 3.41
N VAL A 56 4.29 -5.79 2.52
CA VAL A 56 5.59 -6.46 2.76
C VAL A 56 6.30 -5.83 3.95
N ALA A 57 6.40 -4.49 4.00
CA ALA A 57 7.07 -3.77 5.09
C ALA A 57 6.46 -4.08 6.46
N ARG A 58 5.12 -4.14 6.56
CA ARG A 58 4.43 -4.53 7.80
C ARG A 58 4.83 -5.92 8.28
N HIS A 59 4.88 -6.90 7.38
CA HIS A 59 5.24 -8.27 7.76
C HIS A 59 6.75 -8.45 7.94
N PHE A 60 7.55 -7.65 7.25
CA PHE A 60 9.00 -7.56 7.48
C PHE A 60 9.27 -7.12 8.92
N ASP A 61 8.64 -6.03 9.36
CA ASP A 61 8.77 -5.47 10.69
C ASP A 61 8.33 -6.47 11.78
N ALA A 62 7.26 -7.23 11.51
CA ALA A 62 6.81 -8.30 12.39
C ALA A 62 7.69 -9.57 12.37
N GLY A 63 8.81 -9.60 11.62
CA GLY A 63 9.79 -10.69 11.64
C GLY A 63 9.49 -11.88 10.73
N TYR A 64 8.57 -11.76 9.76
CA TYR A 64 8.23 -12.87 8.88
C TYR A 64 9.34 -13.13 7.85
N GLU A 65 9.96 -14.30 7.87
CA GLU A 65 11.07 -14.69 6.98
C GLU A 65 10.76 -14.48 5.49
N LYS A 66 9.53 -14.84 5.07
CA LYS A 66 9.09 -14.65 3.69
C LYS A 66 9.06 -13.17 3.30
N ALA A 67 8.61 -12.30 4.20
CA ALA A 67 8.58 -10.86 3.94
C ALA A 67 10.00 -10.27 3.90
N ILE A 68 10.89 -10.73 4.78
CA ILE A 68 12.33 -10.39 4.76
C ILE A 68 12.97 -10.76 3.42
N LYS A 69 12.68 -11.95 2.91
CA LYS A 69 13.15 -12.38 1.59
C LYS A 69 12.60 -11.47 0.48
N VAL A 70 11.28 -11.24 0.44
CA VAL A 70 10.66 -10.40 -0.59
C VAL A 70 11.19 -8.96 -0.55
N ALA A 71 11.39 -8.39 0.64
CA ALA A 71 11.94 -7.05 0.80
C ALA A 71 13.35 -6.94 0.21
N LYS A 72 14.20 -7.95 0.42
CA LYS A 72 15.54 -8.02 -0.19
C LYS A 72 15.47 -8.19 -1.71
N ASP A 73 14.67 -9.14 -2.19
CA ASP A 73 14.54 -9.46 -3.62
C ASP A 73 13.99 -8.26 -4.42
N LYS A 74 13.07 -7.50 -3.83
CA LYS A 74 12.46 -6.31 -4.44
C LYS A 74 13.16 -5.00 -4.06
N LYS A 75 14.24 -5.05 -3.28
CA LYS A 75 15.04 -3.90 -2.84
C LYS A 75 14.20 -2.80 -2.18
N LEU A 76 13.27 -3.20 -1.30
CA LEU A 76 12.46 -2.25 -0.54
C LEU A 76 13.35 -1.48 0.44
N ASN A 77 13.16 -0.16 0.51
CA ASN A 77 13.82 0.68 1.50
C ASN A 77 12.99 0.70 2.78
N ILE A 78 13.35 -0.16 3.74
CA ILE A 78 12.71 -0.26 5.05
C ILE A 78 13.76 0.12 6.10
N PRO A 79 13.58 1.24 6.82
CA PRO A 79 14.48 1.62 7.91
C PRO A 79 14.52 0.55 9.02
N SER A 80 15.69 0.41 9.64
CA SER A 80 15.94 -0.48 10.80
C SER A 80 15.68 0.21 12.12
#